data_AF-A0A2Z3H3E8-F1
#
_entry.id   AF-A0A2Z3H3E8-F1
#
_cell.length_a   1.000
_cell.length_b   1.000
_cell.length_c   1.000
_cell.angle_alpha   90.00
_cell.angle_beta   90.00
_cell.angle_gamma   90.00
#
_symmetry.space_group_name_H-M   'P 1'
#
loop_
_entity.id
_entity.type
_entity.pdbx_description
1 polymer ?
#
loop_
_entity_poly.entity_id
_entity_poly.type
_entity_poly.pdbx_seq_one_letter_code
_entity_poly.pdbx_strand_id
1 'polypeptide(L)'
;MRHLLVPVLGLLAPAWAVAQPPAPQTIDQLADQIAGIRRQRAELDKAEGAALAGIAAELKRQRELLEKLGIDGPAPKPPAPPAPPAPADPLRARLKVALDAGAGTAAEKAEWARDLAALYRAAAKLTAEPGLTTAGTLRQKLKEAAAALIGEAALREVRQAVAAELAAVLPTTDADLTAEQRAAAGELFRKLAAHLDELAK
;
A
#
# COMPACT_ATOMS: atom_id res chain seq x y z
N MET A 1 12.55 69.39 -24.75
CA MET A 1 12.38 69.11 -26.19
C MET A 1 12.85 67.69 -26.47
N ARG A 2 12.07 66.99 -27.32
CA ARG A 2 12.28 65.63 -27.87
C ARG A 2 12.00 64.44 -26.95
N HIS A 3 10.71 64.12 -26.89
CA HIS A 3 10.17 62.76 -26.89
C HIS A 3 10.61 61.95 -28.13
N LEU A 4 10.35 60.63 -28.09
CA LEU A 4 10.42 59.56 -29.12
C LEU A 4 11.53 58.54 -28.82
N LEU A 5 11.33 57.23 -28.83
CA LEU A 5 10.19 56.37 -29.15
C LEU A 5 10.58 54.96 -28.62
N VAL A 6 9.74 54.34 -27.79
CA VAL A 6 9.85 52.92 -27.44
C VAL A 6 9.33 52.10 -28.62
N PRO A 7 10.10 51.17 -29.24
CA PRO A 7 9.50 50.21 -30.15
C PRO A 7 8.93 49.06 -29.32
N VAL A 8 7.63 49.14 -29.04
CA VAL A 8 6.79 47.98 -28.76
C VAL A 8 6.56 47.27 -30.09
N LEU A 9 7.30 46.18 -30.32
CA LEU A 9 7.03 45.15 -31.32
C LEU A 9 7.09 43.84 -30.50
N GLY A 10 5.99 43.19 -30.15
CA GLY A 10 4.89 42.85 -31.05
C GLY A 10 5.24 41.60 -31.85
N LEU A 11 5.70 40.53 -31.20
CA LEU A 11 5.68 39.18 -31.76
C LEU A 11 4.67 38.35 -30.98
N LEU A 12 3.47 38.39 -31.53
CA LEU A 12 2.37 37.46 -31.34
C LEU A 12 2.92 36.03 -31.46
N ALA A 13 3.14 35.34 -30.35
CA ALA A 13 3.22 33.88 -30.39
C ALA A 13 1.76 33.37 -30.46
N PRO A 14 1.42 32.50 -31.43
CA PRO A 14 0.05 32.08 -31.65
C PRO A 14 -0.49 31.34 -30.42
N ALA A 15 -1.70 31.72 -30.00
CA ALA A 15 -2.47 31.11 -28.91
C ALA A 15 -3.01 29.71 -29.25
N TRP A 16 -2.22 28.88 -29.95
CA TRP A 16 -2.54 27.49 -30.29
C TRP A 16 -1.31 26.59 -30.16
N ALA A 17 -0.53 26.73 -29.09
CA ALA A 17 0.19 25.56 -28.60
C ALA A 17 -0.85 24.65 -27.94
N VAL A 18 -1.58 23.90 -28.77
CA VAL A 18 -2.28 22.69 -28.31
C VAL A 18 -1.24 21.92 -27.52
N ALA A 19 -1.44 21.81 -26.21
CA ALA A 19 -0.70 20.88 -25.39
C ALA A 19 -0.88 19.51 -26.03
N GLN A 20 0.10 19.09 -26.80
CA GLN A 20 0.13 17.80 -27.45
C GLN A 20 -0.07 16.78 -26.32
N PRO A 21 -1.14 15.95 -26.35
CA PRO A 21 -1.31 14.94 -25.33
C PRO A 21 -0.03 14.10 -25.30
N PRO A 22 0.54 13.79 -24.12
CA PRO A 22 1.75 13.00 -24.05
C PRO A 22 1.52 11.74 -24.88
N ALA A 23 2.40 11.48 -25.85
CA ALA A 23 2.31 10.28 -26.66
C ALA A 23 2.17 9.07 -25.71
N PRO A 24 1.27 8.11 -26.00
CA PRO A 24 1.08 6.95 -25.14
C PRO A 24 2.45 6.26 -24.98
N GLN A 25 2.96 6.24 -23.75
CA GLN A 25 4.23 5.59 -23.44
C GLN A 25 4.11 4.11 -23.81
N THR A 26 5.08 3.59 -24.56
CA THR A 26 5.04 2.18 -24.93
C THR A 26 5.30 1.31 -23.71
N ILE A 27 4.81 0.07 -23.72
CA ILE A 27 4.99 -0.89 -22.62
C ILE A 27 6.49 -1.06 -22.30
N ASP A 28 7.34 -1.07 -23.33
CA ASP A 28 8.80 -1.15 -23.18
C ASP A 28 9.37 0.08 -22.46
N GLN A 29 8.90 1.29 -22.79
CA GLN A 29 9.31 2.53 -22.11
C GLN A 29 8.90 2.53 -20.63
N LEU A 30 7.72 2.02 -20.29
CA LEU A 30 7.26 1.90 -18.91
C LEU A 30 8.07 0.86 -18.13
N ALA A 31 8.42 -0.27 -18.75
CA ALA A 31 9.25 -1.31 -18.14
C ALA A 31 10.66 -0.77 -17.81
N ASP A 32 11.26 -0.02 -18.74
CA ASP A 32 12.57 0.62 -18.54
C ASP A 32 12.51 1.70 -17.43
N GLN A 33 11.42 2.48 -17.37
CA GLN A 33 11.21 3.45 -16.30
C GLN A 33 11.08 2.78 -14.92
N ILE A 34 10.36 1.67 -14.81
CA ILE A 34 10.22 0.92 -13.55
C ILE A 34 11.57 0.34 -13.12
N ALA A 35 12.35 -0.20 -14.06
CA ALA A 35 13.71 -0.68 -13.78
C ALA A 35 14.61 0.47 -13.30
N GLY A 36 14.47 1.65 -13.90
CA GLY A 36 15.14 2.88 -13.47
C GLY A 36 14.77 3.30 -12.04
N ILE A 37 13.46 3.34 -11.72
CA ILE A 37 12.96 3.72 -10.38
C ILE A 37 13.46 2.75 -9.31
N ARG A 38 13.49 1.44 -9.60
CA ARG A 38 14.01 0.43 -8.66
C ARG A 38 15.50 0.60 -8.39
N ARG A 39 16.30 0.87 -9.43
CA ARG A 39 17.73 1.19 -9.28
C ARG A 39 17.92 2.46 -8.47
N GLN A 40 17.16 3.51 -8.76
CA GLN A 40 17.23 4.78 -8.04
C GLN A 40 16.88 4.62 -6.55
N ARG A 41 15.87 3.80 -6.22
CA ARG A 41 15.54 3.50 -4.81
C ARG A 41 16.65 2.73 -4.11
N ALA A 42 17.24 1.73 -4.75
CA ALA A 42 18.36 0.99 -4.16
C ALA A 42 19.59 1.89 -3.91
N GLU A 43 19.86 2.84 -4.81
CA GLU A 43 20.92 3.84 -4.60
C GLU A 43 20.57 4.83 -3.49
N LEU A 44 19.31 5.24 -3.36
CA LEU A 44 18.84 6.08 -2.25
C LEU A 44 18.95 5.35 -0.91
N ASP A 45 18.51 4.10 -0.81
CA ASP A 45 18.63 3.31 0.43
C ASP A 45 20.10 3.14 0.84
N LYS A 46 20.98 2.94 -0.14
CA LYS A 46 22.43 2.86 0.09
C LYS A 46 23.01 4.21 0.51
N ALA A 47 22.58 5.31 -0.10
CA ALA A 47 23.01 6.66 0.26
C ALA A 47 22.51 7.06 1.66
N GLU A 48 21.29 6.70 2.02
CA GLU A 48 20.72 6.90 3.36
C GLU A 48 21.50 6.10 4.41
N GLY A 49 21.81 4.82 4.12
CA GLY A 49 22.66 3.99 4.98
C GLY A 49 24.06 4.60 5.18
N ALA A 50 24.68 5.10 4.12
CA ALA A 50 25.97 5.76 4.19
C ALA A 50 25.91 7.09 4.97
N ALA A 51 24.85 7.88 4.81
CA ALA A 51 24.65 9.13 5.53
C ALA A 51 24.45 8.88 7.04
N LEU A 52 23.64 7.89 7.40
CA LEU A 52 23.44 7.49 8.80
C LEU A 52 24.73 6.98 9.44
N ALA A 53 25.51 6.18 8.71
CA ALA A 53 26.82 5.74 9.17
C ALA A 53 27.79 6.92 9.38
N GLY A 54 27.79 7.90 8.48
CA GLY A 54 28.57 9.13 8.61
C GLY A 54 28.20 9.96 9.84
N ILE A 55 26.90 10.16 10.07
CA ILE A 55 26.38 10.86 11.26
C ILE A 55 26.79 10.12 12.54
N ALA A 56 26.67 8.79 12.57
CA ALA A 56 27.09 7.99 13.71
C ALA A 56 28.59 8.10 14.00
N ALA A 57 29.42 8.09 12.95
CA ALA A 57 30.86 8.25 13.09
C ALA A 57 31.24 9.64 13.63
N GLU A 58 30.58 10.70 13.16
CA GLU A 58 30.82 12.06 13.64
C GLU A 58 30.38 12.24 15.10
N LEU A 59 29.21 11.70 15.48
CA LEU A 59 28.76 11.70 16.88
C LEU A 59 29.75 10.99 17.80
N LYS A 60 30.34 9.88 17.34
CA LYS A 60 31.38 9.17 18.09
C LYS A 60 32.62 10.04 18.25
N ARG A 61 33.10 10.66 17.17
CA ARG A 61 34.26 11.57 17.20
C ARG A 61 34.04 12.75 18.15
N GLN A 62 32.86 13.36 18.11
CA GLN A 62 32.49 14.45 19.01
C GLN A 62 32.51 14.02 20.47
N ARG A 63 32.03 12.81 20.79
CA ARG A 63 32.09 12.28 22.16
C ARG A 63 33.53 12.06 22.63
N GLU A 64 34.38 11.48 21.80
CA GLU A 64 35.80 11.30 22.14
C GLU A 64 36.52 12.64 22.37
N LEU A 65 36.11 13.70 21.66
CA LEU A 65 36.61 15.06 21.88
C LEU A 65 36.08 15.66 23.19
N LEU A 66 34.79 15.47 23.51
CA LEU A 66 34.20 15.93 24.77
C LEU A 66 34.82 15.22 25.99
N GLU A 67 35.07 13.92 25.88
CA GLU A 67 35.73 13.12 26.91
C GLU A 67 37.16 13.60 27.16
N LYS A 68 37.91 13.92 26.09
CA LYS A 68 39.24 14.53 26.19
C LYS A 68 39.22 15.92 26.83
N LEU A 69 38.11 16.64 26.73
CA LEU A 69 37.93 17.97 27.29
C LEU A 69 37.32 17.95 28.71
N GLY A 70 37.00 16.76 29.25
CA GLY A 70 36.39 16.60 30.58
C GLY A 70 35.00 17.20 30.71
N ILE A 71 34.27 17.35 29.58
CA ILE A 71 32.92 17.91 29.55
C ILE A 71 31.93 16.74 29.49
N ASP A 72 31.38 16.37 30.64
CA ASP A 72 30.27 15.40 30.75
C ASP A 72 28.96 16.06 30.27
N GLY A 73 28.73 16.06 28.95
CA GLY A 73 27.43 16.40 28.39
C GLY A 73 26.37 15.34 28.72
N PRO A 74 25.07 15.67 28.76
CA PRO A 74 24.03 14.66 28.96
C PRO A 74 24.21 13.57 27.91
N ALA A 75 24.46 12.34 28.39
CA ALA A 75 24.61 11.20 27.51
C ALA A 75 23.39 11.17 26.57
N PRO A 76 23.58 11.17 25.24
CA PRO A 76 22.45 11.04 24.35
C PRO A 76 21.74 9.75 24.72
N LYS A 77 20.45 9.86 24.98
CA LYS A 77 19.55 8.71 25.06
C LYS A 77 19.94 7.82 23.87
N PRO A 78 20.32 6.55 24.10
CA PRO A 78 20.66 5.65 23.01
C PRO A 78 19.61 5.83 21.92
N PRO A 79 19.98 5.89 20.62
CA PRO A 79 18.97 5.85 19.58
C PRO A 79 18.05 4.69 19.97
N ALA A 80 16.76 4.98 20.11
CA ALA A 80 15.80 3.91 20.35
C ALA A 80 16.15 2.85 19.31
N PRO A 81 16.34 1.56 19.71
CA PRO A 81 16.55 0.50 18.75
C PRO A 81 15.56 0.73 17.62
N PRO A 82 15.97 0.64 16.33
CA PRO A 82 15.01 0.75 15.23
C PRO A 82 13.82 -0.10 15.65
N ALA A 83 12.64 0.52 15.72
CA ALA A 83 11.45 -0.20 16.15
C ALA A 83 11.49 -1.51 15.35
N PRO A 84 11.53 -2.69 16.03
CA PRO A 84 11.62 -3.94 15.30
C PRO A 84 10.58 -3.86 14.20
N PRO A 85 10.92 -4.18 12.93
CA PRO A 85 9.98 -4.06 11.83
C PRO A 85 8.67 -4.64 12.34
N ALA A 86 7.61 -3.81 12.32
CA ALA A 86 6.34 -4.18 12.92
C ALA A 86 6.08 -5.64 12.54
N PRO A 87 5.82 -6.54 13.53
CA PRO A 87 5.78 -7.97 13.28
C PRO A 87 5.05 -8.18 11.96
N ALA A 88 5.74 -8.70 10.95
CA ALA A 88 5.20 -8.74 9.60
C ALA A 88 3.87 -9.47 9.72
N ASP A 89 2.76 -8.74 9.58
CA ASP A 89 1.46 -9.31 9.84
C ASP A 89 1.33 -10.50 8.89
N PRO A 90 1.25 -11.75 9.41
CA PRO A 90 1.31 -12.93 8.57
C PRO A 90 0.16 -12.94 7.56
N LEU A 91 -0.98 -12.33 7.91
CA LEU A 91 -2.11 -12.15 7.01
C LEU A 91 -1.74 -11.19 5.86
N ARG A 92 -1.18 -10.03 6.18
CA ARG A 92 -0.73 -9.05 5.16
C ARG A 92 0.33 -9.65 4.24
N ALA A 93 1.29 -10.40 4.79
CA ALA A 93 2.33 -11.06 4.00
C ALA A 93 1.73 -12.09 3.03
N ARG A 94 0.78 -12.92 3.49
CA ARG A 94 0.04 -13.88 2.65
C ARG A 94 -0.76 -13.17 1.55
N LEU A 95 -1.48 -12.11 1.89
CA LEU A 95 -2.25 -11.31 0.92
C LEU A 95 -1.35 -10.66 -0.12
N LYS A 96 -0.18 -10.16 0.29
CA LYS A 96 0.81 -9.60 -0.64
C LYS A 96 1.29 -10.66 -1.63
N VAL A 97 1.71 -11.83 -1.15
CA VAL A 97 2.14 -12.93 -2.01
C VAL A 97 1.04 -13.35 -2.98
N ALA A 98 -0.21 -13.43 -2.50
CA ALA A 98 -1.35 -13.77 -3.33
C ALA A 98 -1.67 -12.70 -4.40
N LEU A 99 -1.57 -11.42 -4.03
CA LEU A 99 -1.78 -10.30 -4.96
C LEU A 99 -0.69 -10.26 -6.04
N ASP A 100 0.56 -10.48 -5.65
CA ASP A 100 1.71 -10.54 -6.56
C ASP A 100 1.57 -11.72 -7.54
N ALA A 101 1.08 -12.88 -7.07
CA ALA A 101 0.85 -14.08 -7.89
C ALA A 101 -0.37 -14.00 -8.83
N GLY A 102 -1.34 -13.12 -8.54
CA GLY A 102 -2.57 -13.02 -9.33
C GLY A 102 -2.35 -12.61 -10.78
N ALA A 103 -3.32 -12.87 -11.65
CA ALA A 103 -3.33 -12.35 -13.01
C ALA A 103 -3.61 -10.83 -13.04
N GLY A 104 -3.36 -10.19 -14.19
CA GLY A 104 -3.60 -8.76 -14.41
C GLY A 104 -2.38 -7.88 -14.22
N THR A 105 -2.47 -6.65 -14.69
CA THR A 105 -1.47 -5.60 -14.50
C THR A 105 -1.47 -5.09 -13.06
N ALA A 106 -0.40 -4.40 -12.66
CA ALA A 106 -0.33 -3.79 -11.33
C ALA A 106 -1.47 -2.78 -11.07
N ALA A 107 -1.89 -2.04 -12.10
CA ALA A 107 -2.98 -1.08 -12.01
C ALA A 107 -4.34 -1.78 -11.79
N GLU A 108 -4.64 -2.81 -12.58
CA GLU A 108 -5.87 -3.60 -12.43
C GLU A 108 -5.92 -4.29 -11.07
N LYS A 109 -4.80 -4.89 -10.63
CA LYS A 109 -4.72 -5.51 -9.31
C LYS A 109 -4.97 -4.52 -8.17
N ALA A 110 -4.46 -3.30 -8.28
CA ALA A 110 -4.68 -2.26 -7.28
C ALA A 110 -6.15 -1.81 -7.27
N GLU A 111 -6.78 -1.63 -8.43
CA GLU A 111 -8.21 -1.32 -8.53
C GLU A 111 -9.07 -2.44 -7.92
N TRP A 112 -8.85 -3.68 -8.36
CA TRP A 112 -9.56 -4.84 -7.83
C TRP A 112 -9.35 -5.03 -6.33
N ALA A 113 -8.16 -4.75 -5.81
CA ALA A 113 -7.87 -4.84 -4.39
C ALA A 113 -8.63 -3.78 -3.59
N ARG A 114 -8.79 -2.55 -4.10
CA ARG A 114 -9.61 -1.49 -3.46
C ARG A 114 -11.09 -1.85 -3.48
N ASP A 115 -11.58 -2.39 -4.59
CA ASP A 115 -12.96 -2.87 -4.72
C ASP A 115 -13.23 -4.03 -3.75
N LEU A 116 -12.30 -4.98 -3.67
CA LEU A 116 -12.40 -6.10 -2.72
C LEU A 116 -12.30 -5.62 -1.27
N ALA A 117 -11.47 -4.61 -0.99
CA ALA A 117 -11.41 -3.96 0.32
C ALA A 117 -12.76 -3.31 0.67
N ALA A 118 -13.38 -2.59 -0.27
CA ALA A 118 -14.70 -2.00 -0.08
C ALA A 118 -15.77 -3.06 0.20
N LEU A 119 -15.75 -4.18 -0.52
CA LEU A 119 -16.61 -5.33 -0.27
C LEU A 119 -16.43 -5.87 1.16
N TYR A 120 -15.19 -6.05 1.63
CA TYR A 120 -14.95 -6.52 3.00
C TYR A 120 -15.38 -5.51 4.07
N ARG A 121 -15.25 -4.20 3.83
CA ARG A 121 -15.83 -3.19 4.74
C ARG A 121 -17.36 -3.31 4.82
N ALA A 122 -18.03 -3.60 3.71
CA ALA A 122 -19.47 -3.84 3.70
C ALA A 122 -19.82 -5.18 4.40
N ALA A 123 -19.05 -6.24 4.16
CA ALA A 123 -19.23 -7.54 4.79
C ALA A 123 -19.06 -7.46 6.32
N ALA A 124 -18.12 -6.65 6.83
CA ALA A 124 -17.94 -6.42 8.25
C ALA A 124 -19.16 -5.76 8.92
N LYS A 125 -19.94 -4.96 8.18
CA LYS A 125 -21.22 -4.42 8.67
C LYS A 125 -22.30 -5.50 8.63
N LEU A 126 -22.32 -6.27 7.55
CA LEU A 126 -23.30 -7.34 7.33
C LEU A 126 -23.22 -8.45 8.39
N THR A 127 -22.04 -8.72 8.97
CA THR A 127 -21.91 -9.69 10.07
C THR A 127 -22.68 -9.30 11.32
N ALA A 128 -23.04 -8.03 11.49
CA ALA A 128 -23.88 -7.57 12.60
C ALA A 128 -25.39 -7.66 12.30
N GLU A 129 -25.78 -7.96 11.05
CA GLU A 129 -27.19 -8.04 10.66
C GLU A 129 -27.83 -9.37 11.11
N PRO A 130 -29.03 -9.34 11.72
CA PRO A 130 -29.70 -10.54 12.21
C PRO A 130 -30.20 -11.46 11.08
N GLY A 131 -30.37 -10.93 9.86
CA GLY A 131 -30.82 -11.70 8.69
C GLY A 131 -29.75 -12.64 8.10
N LEU A 132 -28.53 -12.63 8.62
CA LEU A 132 -27.46 -13.52 8.18
C LEU A 132 -27.26 -14.63 9.21
N THR A 133 -27.96 -15.74 8.98
CA THR A 133 -28.09 -16.83 9.96
C THR A 133 -26.95 -17.84 9.87
N THR A 134 -26.49 -18.21 8.67
CA THR A 134 -25.52 -19.31 8.50
C THR A 134 -24.20 -18.89 7.85
N ALA A 135 -23.14 -19.65 8.15
CA ALA A 135 -21.81 -19.48 7.55
C ALA A 135 -21.82 -19.75 6.04
N GLY A 136 -22.64 -20.70 5.56
CA GLY A 136 -22.78 -20.99 4.14
C GLY A 136 -23.37 -19.81 3.37
N THR A 137 -24.41 -19.18 3.93
CA THR A 137 -25.04 -18.00 3.34
C THR A 137 -24.06 -16.82 3.27
N LEU A 138 -23.23 -16.62 4.30
CA LEU A 138 -22.19 -15.56 4.29
C LEU A 138 -21.20 -15.76 3.15
N ARG A 139 -20.64 -16.98 3.04
CA ARG A 139 -19.62 -17.32 2.05
C ARG A 139 -20.17 -17.21 0.62
N GLN A 140 -21.40 -17.66 0.41
CA GLN A 140 -22.05 -17.60 -0.89
C GLN A 140 -22.27 -16.15 -1.32
N LYS A 141 -22.86 -15.31 -0.46
CA LYS A 141 -23.07 -13.88 -0.74
C LYS A 141 -21.75 -13.15 -1.03
N LEU A 142 -20.70 -13.47 -0.26
CA LEU A 142 -19.38 -12.86 -0.47
C LEU A 142 -18.77 -13.26 -1.81
N LYS A 143 -18.88 -14.55 -2.18
CA LYS A 143 -18.40 -15.05 -3.47
C LYS A 143 -19.15 -14.40 -4.64
N GLU A 144 -20.48 -14.34 -4.57
CA GLU A 144 -21.32 -13.71 -5.59
C GLU A 144 -21.02 -12.22 -5.74
N ALA A 145 -20.93 -11.49 -4.62
CA ALA A 145 -20.62 -10.07 -4.64
C ALA A 145 -19.21 -9.79 -5.20
N ALA A 146 -18.22 -10.60 -4.83
CA ALA A 146 -16.88 -10.47 -5.38
C ALA A 146 -16.86 -10.75 -6.89
N ALA A 147 -17.52 -11.83 -7.33
CA ALA A 147 -17.64 -12.17 -8.74
C ALA A 147 -18.33 -11.07 -9.55
N ALA A 148 -19.39 -10.46 -9.01
CA ALA A 148 -20.08 -9.35 -9.65
C ALA A 148 -19.24 -8.06 -9.72
N LEU A 149 -18.41 -7.81 -8.70
CA LEU A 149 -17.67 -6.56 -8.59
C LEU A 149 -16.40 -6.52 -9.45
N ILE A 150 -15.57 -7.56 -9.40
CA ILE A 150 -14.27 -7.58 -10.09
C ILE A 150 -14.12 -8.78 -11.05
N GLY A 151 -15.17 -9.59 -11.23
CA GLY A 151 -15.15 -10.79 -12.07
C GLY A 151 -14.72 -12.06 -11.32
N GLU A 152 -14.93 -13.23 -11.94
CA GLU A 152 -14.61 -14.53 -11.32
C GLU A 152 -13.11 -14.87 -11.36
N ALA A 153 -12.39 -14.39 -12.37
CA ALA A 153 -10.98 -14.68 -12.58
C ALA A 153 -10.04 -13.73 -11.83
N ALA A 154 -10.50 -12.52 -11.50
CA ALA A 154 -9.67 -11.51 -10.86
C ALA A 154 -9.36 -11.89 -9.41
N LEU A 155 -8.09 -11.70 -9.03
CA LEU A 155 -7.58 -11.90 -7.67
C LEU A 155 -7.95 -13.27 -7.07
N ARG A 156 -7.97 -14.32 -7.89
CA ARG A 156 -8.36 -15.68 -7.46
C ARG A 156 -7.54 -16.15 -6.26
N GLU A 157 -6.24 -15.92 -6.30
CA GLU A 157 -5.26 -16.30 -5.29
C GLU A 157 -5.54 -15.56 -3.97
N VAL A 158 -5.85 -14.26 -4.05
CA VAL A 158 -6.23 -13.44 -2.87
C VAL A 158 -7.53 -13.96 -2.26
N ARG A 159 -8.52 -14.29 -3.08
CA ARG A 159 -9.81 -14.83 -2.62
C ARG A 159 -9.64 -16.21 -1.96
N GLN A 160 -8.73 -17.04 -2.46
CA GLN A 160 -8.38 -18.33 -1.83
C GLN A 160 -7.71 -18.13 -0.49
N ALA A 161 -6.75 -17.20 -0.38
CA ALA A 161 -6.12 -16.86 0.89
C ALA A 161 -7.17 -16.38 1.91
N VAL A 162 -8.09 -15.51 1.51
CA VAL A 162 -9.18 -15.04 2.38
C VAL A 162 -10.12 -16.18 2.77
N ALA A 163 -10.45 -17.10 1.87
CA ALA A 163 -11.29 -18.24 2.18
C ALA A 163 -10.67 -19.15 3.26
N ALA A 164 -9.34 -19.33 3.24
CA ALA A 164 -8.63 -20.09 4.25
C ALA A 164 -8.70 -19.42 5.64
N GLU A 165 -8.52 -18.10 5.70
CA GLU A 165 -8.64 -17.33 6.94
C GLU A 165 -10.08 -17.34 7.49
N LEU A 166 -11.09 -17.23 6.60
CA LEU A 166 -12.49 -17.34 6.98
C LEU A 166 -12.84 -18.74 7.49
N ALA A 167 -12.23 -19.80 6.95
CA ALA A 167 -12.45 -21.18 7.41
C ALA A 167 -11.91 -21.41 8.83
N ALA A 168 -10.94 -20.62 9.29
CA ALA A 168 -10.44 -20.68 10.66
C ALA A 168 -11.39 -20.02 11.68
N VAL A 169 -12.26 -19.11 11.23
CA VAL A 169 -13.16 -18.32 12.10
C VAL A 169 -14.61 -18.82 12.02
N LEU A 170 -15.03 -19.32 10.86
CA LEU A 170 -16.40 -19.74 10.59
C LEU A 170 -16.51 -21.26 10.56
N PRO A 171 -17.62 -21.85 11.05
CA PRO A 171 -17.84 -23.28 10.96
C PRO A 171 -17.79 -23.76 9.51
N THR A 172 -17.26 -24.95 9.29
CA THR A 172 -17.21 -25.57 7.95
C THR A 172 -18.55 -26.12 7.52
N THR A 173 -19.42 -26.45 8.48
CA THR A 173 -20.80 -26.85 8.29
C THR A 173 -21.71 -25.63 8.15
N ASP A 174 -22.86 -25.81 7.51
CA ASP A 174 -23.88 -24.75 7.37
C ASP A 174 -24.69 -24.59 8.66
N ALA A 175 -23.96 -24.38 9.76
CA ALA A 175 -24.52 -24.14 11.08
C ALA A 175 -24.82 -22.65 11.26
N ASP A 176 -25.71 -22.37 12.20
CA ASP A 176 -26.01 -21.01 12.61
C ASP A 176 -24.78 -20.32 13.20
N LEU A 177 -24.61 -19.05 12.86
CA LEU A 177 -23.52 -18.22 13.35
C LEU A 177 -23.81 -17.75 14.77
N THR A 178 -22.89 -18.06 15.68
CA THR A 178 -22.92 -17.49 17.03
C THR A 178 -22.59 -15.99 16.99
N ALA A 179 -22.90 -15.26 18.06
CA ALA A 179 -22.52 -13.85 18.18
C ALA A 179 -21.00 -13.65 18.16
N GLU A 180 -20.26 -14.58 18.78
CA GLU A 180 -18.79 -14.57 18.79
C GLU A 180 -18.22 -14.79 17.39
N GLN A 181 -18.75 -15.75 16.63
CA GLN A 181 -18.32 -16.01 15.25
C GLN A 181 -18.61 -14.81 14.33
N ARG A 182 -19.76 -14.14 14.51
CA ARG A 182 -20.09 -12.90 13.80
C ARG A 182 -19.11 -11.78 14.13
N ALA A 183 -18.79 -11.59 15.41
CA ALA A 183 -17.83 -10.57 15.84
C ALA A 183 -16.43 -10.85 15.26
N ALA A 184 -15.95 -12.10 15.35
CA ALA A 184 -14.66 -12.52 14.84
C ALA A 184 -14.57 -12.39 13.31
N ALA A 185 -15.62 -12.78 12.58
CA ALA A 185 -15.68 -12.58 11.13
C ALA A 185 -15.67 -11.10 10.75
N GLY A 186 -16.42 -10.25 11.47
CA GLY A 186 -16.43 -8.81 11.26
C GLY A 186 -15.08 -8.15 11.57
N GLU A 187 -14.33 -8.64 12.55
CA GLU A 187 -12.95 -8.21 12.79
C GLU A 187 -12.00 -8.65 11.66
N LEU A 188 -12.09 -9.90 11.23
CA LEU A 188 -11.30 -10.42 10.11
C LEU A 188 -11.55 -9.60 8.83
N PHE A 189 -12.81 -9.32 8.49
CA PHE A 189 -13.14 -8.49 7.33
C PHE A 189 -12.57 -7.07 7.42
N ARG A 190 -12.56 -6.46 8.61
CA ARG A 190 -11.93 -5.14 8.81
C ARG A 190 -10.42 -5.19 8.59
N LYS A 191 -9.74 -6.22 9.10
CA LYS A 191 -8.30 -6.44 8.88
C LYS A 191 -7.98 -6.67 7.41
N LEU A 192 -8.75 -7.53 6.74
CA LEU A 192 -8.61 -7.81 5.31
C LEU A 192 -8.76 -6.55 4.46
N ALA A 193 -9.77 -5.73 4.73
CA ALA A 193 -9.98 -4.47 4.02
C ALA A 193 -8.79 -3.51 4.19
N ALA A 194 -8.32 -3.32 5.43
CA ALA A 194 -7.20 -2.44 5.72
C ALA A 194 -5.91 -2.88 5.00
N HIS A 195 -5.59 -4.18 5.02
CA HIS A 195 -4.40 -4.68 4.34
C HIS A 195 -4.50 -4.58 2.82
N LEU A 196 -5.67 -4.86 2.22
CA LEU A 196 -5.85 -4.72 0.78
C LEU A 196 -5.76 -3.27 0.32
N ASP A 197 -6.31 -2.32 1.09
CA ASP A 197 -6.14 -0.88 0.82
C ASP A 197 -4.68 -0.46 0.86
N GLU A 198 -3.92 -0.94 1.86
CA GLU A 198 -2.49 -0.63 1.98
C GLU A 198 -1.68 -1.23 0.83
N LEU A 199 -2.00 -2.44 0.40
CA LEU A 199 -1.32 -3.12 -0.71
C LEU A 199 -1.68 -2.53 -2.07
N ALA A 200 -2.80 -1.82 -2.18
CA ALA A 200 -3.27 -1.17 -3.39
C ALA A 200 -2.80 0.28 -3.55
N LYS A 201 -1.97 0.80 -2.63
CA LYS A 201 -1.34 2.13 -2.74
C LYS A 201 -0.09 2.05 -3.61
#